data_AF-A0A966B942-F1
#
_entry.id   AF-A0A966B942-F1
#
_cell.length_a   1.000
_cell.length_b   1.000
_cell.length_c   1.000
_cell.angle_alpha   90.00
_cell.angle_beta   90.00
_cell.angle_gamma   90.00
#
_symmetry.space_group_name_H-M   'P 1'
#
loop_
_entity.id
_entity.type
_entity.pdbx_description
1 polymer ?
#
loop_
_entity_poly.entity_id
_entity_poly.type
_entity_poly.pdbx_seq_one_letter_code
_entity_poly.pdbx_strand_id
1 'polypeptide(L)'
;MSQSVFIRPPDGSIDWDTALARLDKLLRIRTTPIGMKMFETEEAMAAVPKIRRPKDIHTADQIVSMASRLNWTVGITGADLVGTQCQ
;
A
#
# COMPACT_ATOMS: atom_id res chain seq x y z
N MET A 1 -16.35 -1.01 -27.68
CA MET A 1 -16.58 -2.20 -26.83
C MET A 1 -16.72 -1.73 -25.40
N SER A 2 -17.90 -1.81 -24.81
CA SER A 2 -18.11 -1.50 -23.39
C SER A 2 -17.52 -2.64 -22.55
N GLN A 3 -16.36 -2.43 -21.93
CA GLN A 3 -15.96 -3.30 -20.82
C GLN A 3 -16.82 -2.92 -19.62
N SER A 4 -17.79 -3.77 -19.31
CA SER A 4 -18.47 -3.73 -18.01
C SER A 4 -17.44 -4.11 -16.95
N VAL A 5 -16.93 -3.10 -16.23
CA VAL A 5 -15.96 -3.27 -15.15
C VAL A 5 -16.73 -3.59 -13.87
N PHE A 6 -16.97 -4.88 -13.62
CA PHE A 6 -17.43 -5.36 -12.33
C PHE A 6 -16.22 -5.50 -11.41
N ILE A 7 -15.96 -4.48 -10.58
CA ILE A 7 -14.83 -4.49 -9.62
C ILE A 7 -15.11 -5.45 -8.44
N ARG A 8 -16.38 -5.79 -8.23
CA ARG A 8 -16.80 -6.66 -7.14
C ARG A 8 -17.92 -7.60 -7.60
N PRO A 9 -17.73 -8.93 -7.57
CA PRO A 9 -18.83 -9.85 -7.78
C PRO A 9 -19.84 -9.77 -6.61
N PRO A 10 -21.09 -10.21 -6.81
CA PRO A 10 -22.20 -10.01 -5.86
C PRO A 10 -22.00 -10.69 -4.51
N ASP A 11 -21.20 -11.75 -4.47
CA ASP A 11 -20.80 -12.51 -3.29
C ASP A 11 -19.67 -11.82 -2.49
N GLY A 12 -19.12 -10.72 -3.02
CA GLY A 12 -18.09 -9.91 -2.39
C GLY A 12 -16.68 -10.51 -2.43
N SER A 13 -16.49 -11.69 -3.03
CA SER A 13 -15.18 -12.32 -3.19
C SER A 13 -14.36 -11.62 -4.27
N ILE A 14 -13.03 -11.58 -4.19
CA ILE A 14 -12.21 -11.01 -5.26
C ILE A 14 -11.23 -12.10 -5.69
N ASP A 15 -11.32 -12.51 -6.96
CA ASP A 15 -10.27 -13.28 -7.62
C ASP A 15 -9.07 -12.35 -7.87
N TRP A 16 -8.15 -12.35 -6.92
CA TRP A 16 -6.99 -11.46 -6.92
C TRP A 16 -6.06 -11.71 -8.10
N ASP A 17 -5.87 -12.96 -8.51
CA ASP A 17 -4.96 -13.30 -9.61
C ASP A 17 -5.49 -12.73 -10.94
N THR A 18 -6.78 -12.96 -11.23
CA THR A 18 -7.42 -12.42 -12.43
C THR A 18 -7.50 -10.89 -12.41
N ALA A 19 -7.82 -10.30 -11.24
CA ALA A 19 -7.91 -8.84 -11.10
C ALA A 19 -6.55 -8.16 -11.31
N LEU A 20 -5.49 -8.69 -10.70
CA LEU A 20 -4.13 -8.18 -10.84
C LEU A 20 -3.64 -8.31 -12.28
N ALA A 21 -3.86 -9.45 -12.94
CA ALA A 21 -3.47 -9.64 -14.34
C ALA A 21 -4.16 -8.65 -15.29
N ARG A 22 -5.45 -8.33 -15.06
CA ARG A 22 -6.18 -7.32 -15.84
C ARG A 22 -5.68 -5.91 -15.57
N LEU A 23 -5.42 -5.56 -14.31
CA LEU A 23 -4.88 -4.25 -13.93
C LEU A 23 -3.51 -4.02 -14.55
N ASP A 24 -2.63 -5.01 -14.50
CA ASP A 24 -1.29 -4.93 -15.08
C ASP A 24 -1.34 -4.67 -16.60
N LYS A 25 -2.19 -5.42 -17.31
CA LYS A 25 -2.40 -5.27 -18.75
C LYS A 25 -2.95 -3.89 -19.12
N LEU A 26 -3.88 -3.35 -18.35
CA LEU A 26 -4.56 -2.08 -18.66
C LEU A 26 -3.73 -0.86 -18.26
N LEU A 27 -3.11 -0.89 -17.08
CA LEU A 27 -2.42 0.27 -16.48
C LEU A 27 -0.95 0.34 -16.88
N ARG A 28 -0.36 -0.75 -17.41
CA ARG A 28 1.07 -0.83 -17.77
C ARG A 28 1.95 -0.43 -16.57
N ILE A 29 1.70 -1.11 -15.45
CA ILE A 29 2.27 -0.78 -14.15
C ILE A 29 3.79 -0.93 -14.23
N ARG A 30 4.53 0.17 -14.01
CA ARG A 30 6.01 0.15 -14.03
C ARG A 30 6.64 -0.09 -12.67
N THR A 31 5.85 -0.04 -11.61
CA THR A 31 6.34 -0.08 -10.22
C THR A 31 5.40 -0.93 -9.39
N THR A 32 5.95 -1.76 -8.52
CA THR A 32 5.17 -2.63 -7.64
C THR A 32 4.06 -1.84 -6.95
N PRO A 33 2.78 -2.23 -7.13
CA PRO A 33 1.67 -1.55 -6.46
C PRO A 33 1.78 -1.80 -4.96
N ILE A 34 1.60 -0.75 -4.17
CA ILE A 34 1.59 -0.82 -2.72
C ILE A 34 0.21 -0.41 -2.17
N GLY A 35 -0.23 -1.08 -1.12
CA GLY A 35 -1.40 -0.69 -0.35
C GLY A 35 -0.97 0.09 0.90
N MET A 36 -1.72 1.14 1.23
CA MET A 36 -1.59 1.86 2.49
C MET A 36 -2.81 1.54 3.36
N LYS A 37 -2.57 1.19 4.63
CA LYS A 37 -3.61 0.91 5.61
C LYS A 37 -3.31 1.68 6.90
N MET A 38 -4.29 2.43 7.38
CA MET A 38 -4.25 3.07 8.68
C MET A 38 -4.68 2.07 9.76
N PHE A 39 -3.99 2.08 10.91
CA PHE A 39 -4.28 1.26 12.07
C PHE A 39 -4.72 2.16 13.24
N GLU A 40 -5.55 1.63 14.12
CA GLU A 40 -6.00 2.36 15.32
C GLU A 40 -4.91 2.49 16.38
N THR A 41 -4.01 1.50 16.46
CA THR A 41 -2.90 1.49 17.43
C THR A 41 -1.58 1.08 16.78
N GLU A 42 -0.47 1.51 17.39
CA GLU A 42 0.88 1.16 16.94
C GLU A 42 1.17 -0.32 17.09
N GLU A 43 0.64 -0.97 18.14
CA GLU A 43 0.82 -2.40 18.39
C GLU A 43 0.19 -3.25 17.28
N ALA A 44 -1.00 -2.85 16.82
CA ALA A 44 -1.69 -3.53 15.73
C ALA A 44 -0.90 -3.44 14.41
N MET A 45 -0.27 -2.28 14.15
CA MET A 45 0.64 -2.11 13.03
C MET A 45 1.93 -2.95 13.23
N ALA A 46 2.53 -2.92 14.41
CA ALA A 46 3.77 -3.63 14.72
C ALA A 46 3.64 -5.16 14.65
N ALA A 47 2.43 -5.69 14.80
CA ALA A 47 2.13 -7.11 14.64
C ALA A 47 2.23 -7.61 13.19
N VAL A 48 2.32 -6.73 12.19
CA VAL A 48 2.44 -7.13 10.78
C VAL A 48 3.78 -7.85 10.54
N PRO A 49 3.78 -9.08 9.98
CA PRO A 49 5.01 -9.81 9.72
C PRO A 49 5.99 -9.04 8.85
N LYS A 50 7.27 -9.03 9.24
CA LYS A 50 8.38 -8.39 8.52
C LYS A 50 8.25 -6.86 8.38
N ILE A 51 7.44 -6.22 9.22
CA ILE A 51 7.34 -4.76 9.23
C ILE A 51 8.69 -4.14 9.59
N ARG A 52 9.05 -3.08 8.85
CA ARG A 52 10.25 -2.28 9.09
C ARG A 52 9.84 -0.89 9.54
N ARG A 53 10.49 -0.38 10.57
CA ARG A 53 10.32 1.00 11.05
C ARG A 53 11.52 1.82 10.57
N PRO A 54 11.32 3.05 10.06
CA PRO A 54 12.42 3.96 9.80
C PRO A 54 13.12 4.34 11.12
N LYS A 55 14.38 4.75 11.02
CA LYS A 55 15.17 5.24 12.18
C LYS A 55 15.24 6.76 12.25
N ASP A 56 14.94 7.42 11.13
CA ASP A 56 14.98 8.86 10.96
C ASP A 56 13.60 9.38 10.55
N ILE A 57 13.41 10.69 10.65
CA ILE A 57 12.19 11.35 10.20
C ILE A 57 12.23 11.51 8.68
N HIS A 58 11.17 11.07 8.00
CA HIS A 58 11.05 11.08 6.55
C HIS A 58 9.84 11.87 6.07
N THR A 59 9.82 12.24 4.79
CA THR A 59 8.56 12.66 4.16
C THR A 59 7.72 11.45 3.79
N ALA A 60 6.40 11.60 3.68
CA ALA A 60 5.51 10.49 3.33
C ALA A 60 5.86 9.88 1.94
N ASP A 61 6.30 10.69 0.98
CA ASP A 61 6.75 10.25 -0.34
C ASP A 61 8.03 9.39 -0.28
N GLN A 62 8.93 9.67 0.66
CA GLN A 62 10.11 8.82 0.90
C GLN A 62 9.68 7.44 1.44
N ILE A 63 8.70 7.38 2.35
CA ILE A 63 8.15 6.12 2.87
C ILE A 63 7.51 5.30 1.75
N VAL A 64 6.66 5.93 0.93
CA VAL A 64 6.02 5.31 -0.25
C VAL A 64 7.08 4.81 -1.24
N SER A 65 8.16 5.56 -1.43
CA SER A 65 9.27 5.15 -2.29
C SER A 65 10.02 3.93 -1.75
N MET A 66 10.26 3.85 -0.43
CA MET A 66 10.87 2.68 0.19
C MET A 66 10.00 1.43 0.02
N ALA A 67 8.70 1.53 0.28
CA ALA A 67 7.78 0.42 0.12
C ALA A 67 7.72 -0.08 -1.34
N SER A 68 7.56 0.84 -2.30
CA SER A 68 7.38 0.51 -3.72
C SER A 68 8.66 0.06 -4.43
N ARG A 69 9.84 0.57 -4.04
CA ARG A 69 11.11 0.27 -4.72
C ARG A 69 11.93 -0.83 -4.03
N LEU A 70 11.88 -0.92 -2.70
CA LEU A 70 12.64 -1.91 -1.94
C LEU A 70 11.81 -3.15 -1.60
N ASN A 71 10.53 -3.16 -1.99
CA ASN A 71 9.58 -4.23 -1.72
C ASN A 71 9.49 -4.54 -0.22
N TRP A 72 9.44 -3.47 0.59
CA TRP A 72 9.37 -3.54 2.05
C TRP A 72 7.97 -3.24 2.55
N THR A 73 7.58 -3.93 3.61
CA THR A 73 6.47 -3.49 4.46
C THR A 73 7.01 -2.47 5.45
N VAL A 74 6.58 -1.21 5.31
CA VAL A 74 7.06 -0.11 6.16
C VAL A 74 5.94 0.33 7.09
N GLY A 75 6.22 0.40 8.38
CA GLY A 75 5.33 0.94 9.40
C GLY A 75 5.78 2.31 9.84
N ILE A 76 4.86 3.27 9.86
CA ILE A 76 5.11 4.66 10.27
C ILE A 76 4.03 5.15 11.24
N THR A 77 4.42 6.12 12.04
CA THR A 77 3.58 6.92 12.94
C THR A 77 3.73 8.39 12.54
N GLY A 78 2.90 9.28 13.07
CA GLY A 78 3.05 10.71 12.84
C GLY A 78 4.42 11.26 13.31
N ALA A 79 5.07 10.61 14.28
CA ALA A 79 6.40 10.99 14.76
C ALA A 79 7.53 10.67 13.75
N ASP A 80 7.28 9.76 12.81
CA ASP A 80 8.26 9.38 11.77
C ASP A 80 8.19 10.32 10.55
N LEU A 81 7.27 11.29 10.55
CA LEU A 81 6.96 12.12 9.39
C LEU A 81 7.33 13.60 9.57
N VAL A 82 7.87 14.19 8.50
CA VAL A 82 8.13 15.63 8.42
C VAL A 82 6.82 16.38 8.18
N GLY A 83 6.50 17.33 9.05
CA GLY A 83 5.39 18.28 8.87
C GLY A 83 4.02 17.70 9.23
N THR A 84 3.09 18.59 9.55
CA THR A 84 1.75 18.23 10.07
C THR A 84 0.80 17.69 9.00
N GLN A 85 1.15 17.79 7.72
CA GLN A 85 0.26 17.39 6.61
C GLN A 85 0.04 15.87 6.51
N CYS A 86 0.86 15.08 7.19
CA CYS A 86 0.75 13.62 7.19
C CYS A 86 0.81 13.01 8.61
N GLN A 87 0.70 13.84 9.66
CA GLN A 87 0.51 13.40 11.05
C GLN A 87 -0.95 13.05 11.29
#